data_AF-A0A6I4V4P0-F1
#
_entry.id   AF-A0A6I4V4P0-F1
#
_cell.length_a   1.000
_cell.length_b   1.000
_cell.length_c   1.000
_cell.angle_alpha   90.00
_cell.angle_beta   90.00
_cell.angle_gamma   90.00
#
_symmetry.space_group_name_H-M   'P 1'
#
loop_
_entity.id
_entity.type
_entity.pdbx_description
1 polymer ?
#
loop_
_entity_poly.entity_id
_entity_poly.type
_entity_poly.pdbx_seq_one_letter_code
_entity_poly.pdbx_strand_id
1 'polypeptide(L)' 'MYLCVMRFEHYDGTARRIYRLSDGGTVEEFRNMPEVARWEFWDSRNHRVYKKADQAAMKKAVERYKKRGKFI' A
#
# COMPACT_ATOMS: atom_id res chain seq x y z
N MET A 1 16.12 0.37 8.10
CA MET A 1 15.44 -0.83 7.55
C MET A 1 14.47 -0.36 6.47
N TYR A 2 14.45 -0.97 5.28
CA TYR A 2 13.55 -0.55 4.21
C TYR A 2 12.24 -1.33 4.29
N LEU A 3 11.10 -0.64 4.18
CA LEU A 3 9.79 -1.29 4.06
C LEU A 3 9.72 -2.10 2.76
N CYS A 4 9.26 -3.34 2.86
CA CYS A 4 8.96 -4.21 1.73
C CYS A 4 7.54 -4.76 1.83
N VAL A 5 6.92 -5.01 0.68
CA VAL A 5 5.62 -5.68 0.62
C VAL A 5 5.84 -7.18 0.87
N MET A 6 5.22 -7.70 1.91
CA MET A 6 5.24 -9.11 2.30
C MET A 6 4.07 -9.87 1.68
N ARG A 7 2.89 -9.24 1.61
CA ARG A 7 1.68 -9.85 1.08
C ARG A 7 0.96 -8.88 0.17
N PHE A 8 0.36 -9.41 -0.89
CA PHE A 8 -0.46 -8.68 -1.82
C PHE A 8 -1.80 -9.39 -1.94
N GLU A 9 -2.88 -8.64 -1.78
CA GLU A 9 -4.25 -9.14 -1.92
C GLU A 9 -4.98 -8.26 -2.94
N HIS A 10 -5.64 -8.90 -3.90
CA HIS A 10 -6.40 -8.23 -4.96
C HIS A 10 -7.87 -8.60 -4.84
N TYR A 11 -8.72 -7.59 -4.83
CA TYR A 11 -10.16 -7.75 -4.83
C TYR A 11 -10.72 -7.26 -6.15
N ASP A 12 -10.90 -8.20 -7.10
CA ASP A 12 -11.38 -7.93 -8.45
C ASP A 12 -12.74 -7.20 -8.49
N GLY A 13 -13.63 -7.48 -7.53
CA GLY A 13 -14.96 -6.83 -7.48
C GLY A 13 -14.96 -5.35 -7.11
N THR A 14 -13.90 -4.82 -6.48
CA THR A 14 -13.85 -3.41 -6.00
C THR A 14 -12.67 -2.62 -6.58
N ALA A 15 -11.88 -3.25 -7.46
CA ALA A 15 -10.59 -2.71 -7.93
C ALA A 15 -9.69 -2.24 -6.77
N ARG A 16 -9.82 -2.90 -5.60
CA ARG A 16 -9.07 -2.63 -4.38
C ARG A 16 -7.88 -3.57 -4.31
N ARG A 17 -6.72 -3.01 -4.00
CA ARG A 17 -5.47 -3.73 -3.83
C ARG A 17 -4.93 -3.44 -2.45
N ILE A 18 -4.60 -4.48 -1.71
CA ILE A 18 -4.09 -4.38 -0.35
C ILE A 18 -2.66 -4.88 -0.35
N TYR A 19 -1.73 -4.03 0.07
CA TYR A 19 -0.31 -4.32 0.19
C TYR A 19 0.07 -4.35 1.67
N ARG A 20 0.41 -5.53 2.18
CA ARG A 20 0.87 -5.68 3.56
C ARG A 20 2.37 -5.54 3.62
N LEU A 21 2.86 -4.66 4.47
CA LEU A 21 4.26 -4.30 4.62
C LEU A 21 4.93 -5.11 5.73
N SER A 22 6.26 -5.13 5.72
CA SER A 22 7.09 -5.85 6.70
C SER A 22 7.02 -5.34 8.13
N ASP A 23 6.60 -4.09 8.33
CA ASP A 23 6.36 -3.48 9.64
C ASP A 23 4.97 -3.83 10.21
N GLY A 24 4.19 -4.63 9.48
CA GLY A 24 2.80 -4.96 9.80
C GLY A 24 1.80 -3.91 9.31
N GLY A 25 2.26 -2.78 8.76
CA GLY A 25 1.42 -1.78 8.14
C GLY A 25 0.78 -2.27 6.84
N THR A 26 -0.22 -1.55 6.38
CA THR A 26 -0.98 -1.90 5.17
C THR A 26 -1.19 -0.67 4.31
N VAL A 27 -1.02 -0.82 2.99
CA VAL A 27 -1.34 0.20 2.00
C VAL A 27 -2.47 -0.31 1.14
N GLU A 28 -3.51 0.49 1.00
CA GLU A 28 -4.63 0.17 0.13
C GLU A 28 -4.64 1.10 -1.07
N GLU A 29 -4.77 0.51 -2.25
CA GLU A 29 -4.91 1.20 -3.52
C GLU A 29 -6.31 0.95 -4.10
N PHE A 30 -7.09 2.01 -4.26
CA PHE A 30 -8.41 2.01 -4.88
C PHE A 30 -8.30 2.51 -6.33
N ARG A 31 -8.16 1.59 -7.29
CA ARG A 31 -7.87 1.97 -8.69
C ARG A 31 -9.00 2.79 -9.34
N ASN A 32 -10.23 2.60 -8.88
CA ASN A 32 -11.41 3.32 -9.38
C ASN A 32 -11.51 4.76 -8.87
N MET A 33 -10.70 5.17 -7.89
CA MET A 33 -10.73 6.51 -7.32
C MET A 33 -9.68 7.45 -7.95
N PRO A 34 -9.91 8.78 -7.89
CA PRO A 34 -8.91 9.78 -8.28
C PRO A 34 -7.65 9.68 -7.41
N GLU A 35 -6.50 10.11 -7.94
CA GLU A 35 -5.19 9.87 -7.34
C GLU A 35 -5.07 10.30 -5.86
N VAL A 36 -5.76 11.39 -5.49
CA VAL A 36 -5.79 11.95 -4.13
C VAL A 36 -6.49 11.03 -3.12
N ALA A 37 -7.51 10.28 -3.55
CA ALA A 37 -8.27 9.34 -2.70
C ALA A 37 -7.90 7.87 -2.98
N ARG A 38 -7.06 7.63 -3.99
CA ARG A 38 -6.63 6.29 -4.41
C ARG A 38 -5.82 5.56 -3.35
N TRP A 39 -5.18 6.27 -2.43
CA TRP A 39 -4.22 5.69 -1.49
C TRP A 39 -4.66 5.87 -0.05
N GLU A 40 -4.82 4.76 0.67
CA GLU A 40 -4.98 4.75 2.11
C GLU A 40 -3.81 4.02 2.77
N PHE A 41 -3.35 4.55 3.89
CA PHE A 41 -2.17 4.07 4.60
C PHE A 41 -2.56 3.76 6.04
N TRP A 42 -2.25 2.55 6.48
CA TRP A 42 -2.61 2.01 7.78
C TRP A 42 -1.35 1.49 8.48
N ASP A 43 -1.20 1.79 9.76
CA ASP A 43 -0.12 1.22 10.58
C ASP A 43 -0.46 -0.22 11.02
N SER A 44 0.47 -0.87 11.71
CA SER A 44 0.27 -2.23 12.24
C SER A 44 -0.77 -2.33 13.35
N ARG A 45 -1.21 -1.19 13.90
CA ARG A 45 -2.24 -1.06 14.94
C ARG A 45 -3.60 -0.70 14.34
N ASN A 46 -3.72 -0.72 13.01
CA ASN A 46 -4.92 -0.36 12.27
C ASN A 46 -5.32 1.13 12.43
N HIS A 47 -4.36 2.00 12.72
CA HIS A 47 -4.56 3.45 12.68
C HIS A 47 -4.18 4.01 11.32
N ARG A 48 -4.93 5.02 10.89
CA ARG A 48 -4.66 5.70 9.63
C ARG A 48 -3.42 6.59 9.76
N VAL A 49 -2.46 6.39 8.86
CA VAL A 49 -1.21 7.13 8.82
C VAL A 49 -1.42 8.42 8.05
N TYR A 50 -1.39 9.56 8.75
CA TYR A 50 -1.51 10.90 8.13
C TYR A 50 -0.16 11.58 7.88
N LYS A 51 0.91 11.08 8.51
CA LYS A 51 2.25 11.67 8.39
C LYS A 51 2.81 11.41 6.99
N LYS A 52 3.00 12.49 6.22
CA LYS A 52 3.45 12.47 4.81
C LYS A 52 4.74 11.68 4.59
N ALA A 53 5.69 11.76 5.52
CA ALA A 53 6.96 11.03 5.44
C ALA A 53 6.76 9.50 5.48
N ASP A 54 5.87 9.05 6.36
CA ASP A 54 5.57 7.63 6.54
C ASP A 54 4.75 7.13 5.33
N GLN A 55 3.76 7.90 4.88
CA GLN A 55 3.03 7.62 3.63
C GLN A 55 3.96 7.50 2.42
N ALA A 56 4.95 8.39 2.29
CA ALA A 56 5.92 8.33 1.20
C ALA A 56 6.81 7.08 1.28
N ALA A 57 7.22 6.68 2.49
CA ALA A 57 8.00 5.46 2.70
C ALA A 57 7.19 4.20 2.33
N MET A 58 5.93 4.13 2.76
CA MET A 58 4.99 3.05 2.45
C MET A 58 4.70 2.99 0.95
N LYS A 59 4.38 4.13 0.31
CA LYS A 59 4.16 4.22 -1.14
C LYS A 59 5.40 3.78 -1.91
N LYS A 60 6.59 4.20 -1.50
CA LYS A 60 7.87 3.78 -2.13
C LYS A 60 8.08 2.27 -2.03
N ALA A 61 7.65 1.62 -0.95
CA ALA A 61 7.69 0.16 -0.83
C ALA A 61 6.77 -0.52 -1.84
N VAL A 62 5.54 -0.01 -1.99
CA VAL A 62 4.59 -0.50 -3.00
C VAL A 62 5.13 -0.28 -4.41
N GLU A 63 5.64 0.91 -4.74
CA GLU A 63 6.23 1.21 -6.06
C GLU A 63 7.43 0.30 -6.39
N ARG A 64 8.27 -0.01 -5.39
CA ARG A 64 9.35 -1.00 -5.56
C ARG A 64 8.82 -2.40 -5.82
N TYR A 65 7.74 -2.80 -5.14
CA TYR A 65 7.06 -4.07 -5.40
C TYR A 65 6.47 -4.09 -6.83
N LYS A 66 5.91 -2.96 -7.30
CA LYS A 66 5.42 -2.79 -8.69
C LYS A 66 6.51 -2.97 -9.72
N LYS A 67 7.62 -2.27 -9.53
CA LYS A 67 8.77 -2.32 -10.42
C LYS A 67 9.38 -3.72 -10.52
N ARG A 68 9.24 -4.57 -9.49
CA ARG A 68 9.72 -5.95 -9.49
C ARG A 68 8.85 -6.92 -10.30
N GLY A 69 7.78 -6.45 -10.94
CA GLY A 69 6.95 -7.28 -11.81
C GLY A 69 6.08 -8.30 -11.06
N LYS A 70 5.95 -8.21 -9.72
CA LYS A 70 5.08 -9.08 -8.92
C LYS A 70 3.59 -8.65 -8.97
N PHE A 71 3.19 -8.12 -10.13
CA PHE A 71 1.85 -7.60 -10.45
C PHE A 71 1.09 -8.51 -11.43
N ILE A 72 1.61 -9.72 -11.64
CA ILE A 72 1.01 -10.74 -12.50
C ILE A 72 0.00 -11.52 -11.66
#